data_AF-A0A9E7AYS1-F1
#
_entry.id   AF-A0A9E7AYS1-F1
#
_cell.length_a   1.000
_cell.length_b   1.000
_cell.length_c   1.000
_cell.angle_alpha   90.00
_cell.angle_beta   90.00
_cell.angle_gamma   90.00
#
_symmetry.space_group_name_H-M   'P 1'
#
loop_
_entity.id
_entity.type
_entity.pdbx_description
1 polymer ?
#
loop_
_entity_poly.entity_id
_entity_poly.type
_entity_poly.pdbx_seq_one_letter_code
_entity_poly.pdbx_strand_id
1 'polypeptide(L)'
;MGAAIECCMNWFWRLEPSDWIEIFGILINAGLAIWIVITIQNRLTNKRVLKDYFISEVKDLRNEYKICLSNLYTGKTYPKSVTPWFKLMNIKVNDLMKILQEQYKIDKDILKPYQNDLRELITEDENFIKQFKNDKPIEFNDSSKNSFMKFQQQNNSLFNKLIISINEAK
;
A
#
# COMPACT_ATOMS: atom_id res chain seq x y z
N MET A 1 21.06 -49.28 22.23
CA MET A 1 20.95 -48.46 21.01
C MET A 1 21.64 -49.18 19.82
N GLY A 2 21.18 -50.37 19.44
CA GLY A 2 21.82 -51.16 18.37
C GLY A 2 20.84 -51.98 17.52
N ALA A 3 19.86 -52.62 18.16
CA ALA A 3 18.93 -53.53 17.46
C ALA A 3 17.95 -52.84 16.48
N ALA A 4 17.56 -51.59 16.72
CA ALA A 4 16.63 -50.87 15.84
C ALA A 4 17.28 -50.43 14.51
N ILE A 5 18.61 -50.25 14.49
CA ILE A 5 19.35 -49.83 13.29
C ILE A 5 19.70 -51.05 12.42
N GLU A 6 19.98 -52.22 13.03
CA GLU A 6 20.22 -53.47 12.30
C GLU A 6 18.95 -54.04 11.64
N CYS A 7 17.77 -53.89 12.26
CA CYS A 7 16.52 -54.33 11.63
C CYS A 7 16.14 -53.49 10.40
N CYS A 8 16.38 -52.18 10.43
CA CYS A 8 16.17 -51.32 9.26
C CYS A 8 17.13 -51.65 8.12
N MET A 9 18.38 -52.05 8.42
CA MET A 9 19.34 -52.48 7.40
C MET A 9 18.96 -53.83 6.76
N ASN A 10 18.47 -54.81 7.54
CA ASN A 10 18.06 -56.11 6.98
C ASN A 10 16.74 -56.08 6.19
N TRP A 11 15.88 -55.07 6.40
CA TRP A 11 14.66 -54.88 5.61
C TRP A 11 14.96 -54.33 4.20
N PHE A 12 16.00 -53.50 4.08
CA PHE A 12 16.39 -52.84 2.84
C PHE A 12 16.92 -53.81 1.76
N TRP A 13 17.46 -54.98 2.18
CA TRP A 13 18.04 -56.00 1.30
C TRP A 13 17.06 -57.10 0.87
N ARG A 14 15.80 -57.07 1.33
CA ARG A 14 14.74 -58.03 0.94
C ARG A 14 13.72 -57.48 -0.05
N LEU A 15 13.91 -56.25 -0.52
CA LEU A 15 13.00 -55.60 -1.45
C LEU A 15 13.23 -56.14 -2.87
N GLU A 16 12.16 -56.62 -3.49
CA GLU A 16 12.20 -57.00 -4.91
C GLU A 16 12.33 -55.74 -5.79
N PRO A 17 12.82 -55.87 -7.04
CA PRO A 17 12.90 -54.73 -7.96
C PRO A 17 11.56 -53.99 -8.15
N SER A 18 10.42 -54.67 -7.96
CA SER A 18 9.08 -54.08 -7.98
C SER A 18 8.82 -53.14 -6.80
N ASP A 19 9.24 -53.52 -5.59
CA ASP A 19 9.04 -52.71 -4.38
C ASP A 19 9.85 -51.40 -4.46
N TRP A 20 11.03 -51.47 -5.07
CA TRP A 20 11.84 -50.29 -5.37
C TRP A 20 11.17 -49.33 -6.34
N ILE A 21 10.45 -49.84 -7.35
CA ILE A 21 9.68 -49.02 -8.30
C ILE A 21 8.50 -48.34 -7.58
N GLU A 22 7.81 -49.04 -6.68
CA GLU A 22 6.72 -48.48 -5.89
C GLU A 22 7.20 -47.38 -4.92
N ILE A 23 8.28 -47.63 -4.18
CA ILE A 23 8.89 -46.64 -3.28
C ILE A 23 9.32 -45.40 -4.07
N PHE A 24 9.93 -45.59 -5.24
CA PHE A 24 10.33 -44.47 -6.10
C PHE A 24 9.12 -43.69 -6.64
N GLY A 25 8.04 -44.39 -6.99
CA GLY A 25 6.77 -43.77 -7.39
C GLY A 25 6.15 -42.91 -6.27
N ILE A 26 6.18 -43.40 -5.02
CA ILE A 26 5.71 -42.65 -3.85
C ILE A 26 6.57 -41.41 -3.62
N LEU A 27 7.90 -41.54 -3.72
CA LEU A 27 8.84 -40.42 -3.55
C LEU A 27 8.67 -39.34 -4.62
N ILE A 28 8.49 -39.72 -5.89
CA ILE A 28 8.21 -38.77 -6.98
C ILE A 28 6.89 -38.04 -6.71
N ASN A 29 5.83 -38.76 -6.38
CA ASN A 29 4.52 -38.15 -6.13
C ASN A 29 4.56 -37.19 -4.93
N ALA A 30 5.26 -37.56 -3.85
CA ALA A 30 5.47 -36.68 -2.70
C ALA A 30 6.30 -35.44 -3.07
N GLY A 31 7.36 -35.60 -3.86
CA GLY A 31 8.19 -34.50 -4.34
C GLY A 31 7.42 -33.51 -5.22
N LEU A 32 6.61 -34.00 -6.14
CA LEU A 32 5.74 -33.17 -6.99
C LEU A 32 4.72 -32.38 -6.16
N ALA A 33 4.08 -33.04 -5.18
CA ALA A 33 3.13 -32.38 -4.30
C ALA A 33 3.78 -31.23 -3.51
N ILE A 34 4.96 -31.48 -2.92
CA ILE A 34 5.73 -30.46 -2.19
C ILE A 34 6.12 -29.31 -3.11
N TRP A 35 6.60 -29.60 -4.33
CA TRP A 35 7.00 -28.59 -5.29
C TRP A 35 5.84 -27.69 -5.73
N ILE A 36 4.65 -28.27 -5.99
CA ILE A 36 3.43 -27.52 -6.31
C ILE A 36 3.06 -26.58 -5.16
N VAL A 37 3.05 -27.09 -3.93
CA VAL A 37 2.72 -26.30 -2.73
C VAL A 37 3.70 -25.13 -2.56
N ILE A 38 5.01 -25.38 -2.64
CA ILE A 38 6.03 -24.33 -2.54
C ILE A 38 5.85 -23.28 -3.65
N THR A 39 5.62 -23.72 -4.88
CA THR A 39 5.46 -22.82 -6.03
C THR A 39 4.22 -21.93 -5.88
N ILE A 40 3.09 -22.49 -5.44
CA ILE A 40 1.85 -21.74 -5.19
C ILE A 40 2.03 -20.78 -4.02
N GLN A 41 2.60 -21.24 -2.90
CA GLN A 41 2.85 -20.40 -1.73
C GLN A 41 3.76 -19.22 -2.06
N ASN A 42 4.86 -19.44 -2.78
CA ASN A 42 5.77 -18.36 -3.18
C ASN A 42 5.07 -17.31 -4.05
N ARG A 43 4.22 -17.73 -5.00
CA ARG A 43 3.42 -16.80 -5.82
C ARG A 43 2.43 -15.99 -4.98
N LEU A 44 1.72 -16.65 -4.07
CA LEU A 44 0.75 -15.99 -3.18
C LEU A 44 1.44 -15.01 -2.23
N THR A 45 2.59 -15.39 -1.66
CA THR A 45 3.40 -14.54 -0.79
C THR A 45 3.89 -13.30 -1.54
N ASN A 46 4.44 -13.45 -2.73
CA ASN A 46 4.89 -12.30 -3.55
C ASN A 46 3.74 -11.33 -3.86
N LYS A 47 2.55 -11.85 -4.22
CA LYS A 47 1.35 -11.02 -4.42
C LYS A 47 0.96 -10.27 -3.15
N ARG A 48 0.99 -10.93 -1.99
CA ARG A 48 0.66 -10.30 -0.70
C ARG A 48 1.66 -9.20 -0.35
N VAL A 49 2.96 -9.47 -0.47
CA VAL A 49 4.03 -8.50 -0.19
C VAL A 49 3.87 -7.24 -1.05
N LEU A 50 3.54 -7.41 -2.34
CA LEU A 50 3.32 -6.28 -3.23
C LEU A 50 2.08 -5.45 -2.84
N LYS A 51 0.99 -6.11 -2.44
CA LYS A 51 -0.20 -5.41 -1.90
C LYS A 51 0.13 -4.65 -0.63
N ASP A 52 0.85 -5.28 0.31
CA ASP A 52 1.25 -4.67 1.57
C ASP A 52 2.11 -3.41 1.33
N TYR A 53 3.04 -3.47 0.37
CA TYR A 53 3.83 -2.32 -0.07
C TYR A 53 2.96 -1.17 -0.58
N PHE A 54 2.02 -1.42 -1.49
CA PHE A 54 1.15 -0.34 -1.98
C PHE A 54 0.21 0.19 -0.90
N ILE A 55 -0.26 -0.67 0.02
CA ILE A 55 -1.06 -0.24 1.17
C ILE A 55 -0.23 0.67 2.09
N SER A 56 1.07 0.40 2.30
CA SER A 56 1.94 1.31 3.05
C SER A 56 2.12 2.65 2.33
N GLU A 57 2.34 2.67 1.03
CA GLU A 57 2.45 3.92 0.25
C GLU A 57 1.17 4.77 0.36
N VAL A 58 -0.02 4.15 0.31
CA VAL A 58 -1.29 4.87 0.49
C VAL A 58 -1.44 5.42 1.91
N LYS A 59 -0.99 4.67 2.93
CA LYS A 59 -0.99 5.15 4.33
C LYS A 59 -0.03 6.33 4.51
N ASP A 60 1.12 6.29 3.86
CA ASP A 60 2.11 7.36 3.92
C ASP A 60 1.60 8.62 3.22
N LEU A 61 0.97 8.51 2.04
CA LEU A 61 0.30 9.64 1.39
C LEU A 61 -0.77 10.26 2.30
N ARG A 62 -1.62 9.44 2.91
CA ARG A 62 -2.63 9.91 3.88
C ARG A 62 -1.98 10.67 5.03
N ASN A 63 -0.84 10.18 5.52
CA ASN A 63 -0.10 10.82 6.61
C ASN A 63 0.50 12.16 6.19
N GLU A 64 1.08 12.26 4.99
CA GLU A 64 1.60 13.53 4.45
C GLU A 64 0.49 14.60 4.35
N TYR A 65 -0.70 14.24 3.86
CA TYR A 65 -1.85 15.15 3.84
C TYR A 65 -2.31 15.57 5.25
N LYS A 66 -2.31 14.65 6.21
CA LYS A 66 -2.64 14.97 7.61
C LYS A 66 -1.63 15.94 8.23
N ILE A 67 -0.34 15.72 8.00
CA ILE A 67 0.73 16.60 8.49
C ILE A 67 0.59 17.99 7.89
N CYS A 68 0.35 18.08 6.58
CA CYS A 68 0.12 19.36 5.91
C CYS A 68 -1.05 20.13 6.56
N LEU A 69 -2.22 19.49 6.68
CA LEU A 69 -3.39 20.10 7.30
C LEU A 69 -3.14 20.50 8.76
N SER A 70 -2.44 19.66 9.53
CA SER A 70 -2.05 19.99 10.91
C SER A 70 -1.13 21.23 10.97
N ASN A 71 -0.18 21.35 10.06
CA ASN A 71 0.72 22.51 10.00
C ASN A 71 -0.02 23.78 9.56
N LEU A 72 -1.06 23.65 8.72
CA LEU A 72 -1.94 24.76 8.34
C LEU A 72 -2.83 25.20 9.53
N TYR A 73 -3.34 24.26 10.32
CA TYR A 73 -4.15 24.57 11.51
C TYR A 73 -3.35 25.25 12.62
N THR A 74 -2.07 24.89 12.78
CA THR A 74 -1.19 25.40 13.84
C THR A 74 -0.45 26.68 13.47
N GLY A 75 -0.67 27.21 12.26
CA GLY A 75 -0.05 28.45 11.79
C GLY A 75 1.45 28.37 11.52
N LYS A 76 1.99 27.15 11.37
CA LYS A 76 3.44 26.90 11.23
C LYS A 76 3.93 26.90 9.78
N THR A 77 3.06 27.23 8.82
CA THR A 77 3.32 26.99 7.40
C THR A 77 3.42 28.31 6.63
N TYR A 78 4.44 28.43 5.78
CA TYR A 78 4.55 29.59 4.89
C TYR A 78 3.80 29.32 3.57
N PRO A 79 3.05 30.30 3.03
CA PRO A 79 2.30 30.12 1.78
C PRO A 79 3.16 29.67 0.59
N LYS A 80 4.40 30.18 0.51
CA LYS A 80 5.34 29.86 -0.56
C LYS A 80 5.82 28.40 -0.53
N SER A 81 5.74 27.69 0.60
CA SER A 81 6.11 26.27 0.67
C SER A 81 4.93 25.33 0.37
N VAL A 82 3.69 25.81 0.51
CA VAL A 82 2.47 25.01 0.28
C VAL A 82 2.29 24.65 -1.19
N THR A 83 2.47 25.61 -2.11
CA THR A 83 2.28 25.36 -3.55
C THR A 83 3.29 24.33 -4.11
N PRO A 84 4.60 24.45 -3.83
CA PRO A 84 5.57 23.41 -4.21
C PRO A 84 5.26 22.05 -3.58
N TRP A 85 4.80 22.03 -2.33
CA TRP A 85 4.40 20.80 -1.66
C TRP A 85 3.24 20.11 -2.38
N PHE A 86 2.18 20.83 -2.76
CA PHE A 86 1.08 20.27 -3.56
C PHE A 86 1.56 19.73 -4.92
N LYS A 87 2.52 20.42 -5.57
CA LYS A 87 3.10 19.91 -6.81
C LYS A 87 3.83 18.57 -6.60
N LEU A 88 4.62 18.45 -5.53
CA LEU A 88 5.28 17.20 -5.17
C LEU A 88 4.27 16.09 -4.87
N MET A 89 3.23 16.40 -4.10
CA MET A 89 2.15 15.45 -3.80
C MET A 89 1.42 14.98 -5.04
N ASN A 90 1.13 15.88 -5.97
CA ASN A 90 0.49 15.51 -7.23
C ASN A 90 1.37 14.54 -8.04
N ILE A 91 2.69 14.73 -8.06
CA ILE A 91 3.62 13.78 -8.70
C ILE A 91 3.55 12.42 -8.01
N LYS A 92 3.69 12.37 -6.67
CA LYS A 92 3.64 11.12 -5.90
C LYS A 92 2.33 10.36 -6.08
N VAL A 93 1.20 11.06 -5.95
CA VAL A 93 -0.13 10.47 -6.11
C VAL A 93 -0.31 9.97 -7.55
N ASN A 94 0.06 10.76 -8.56
CA ASN A 94 -0.08 10.34 -9.95
C ASN A 94 0.76 9.11 -10.28
N ASP A 95 1.98 9.02 -9.77
CA ASP A 95 2.85 7.86 -10.00
C ASP A 95 2.28 6.61 -9.35
N LEU A 96 1.91 6.68 -8.07
CA LEU A 96 1.27 5.57 -7.37
C LEU A 96 -0.03 5.13 -8.06
N MET A 97 -0.91 6.07 -8.36
CA MET A 97 -2.21 5.77 -8.98
C MET A 97 -2.05 5.20 -10.39
N LYS A 98 -1.04 5.63 -11.15
CA LYS A 98 -0.71 5.05 -12.46
C LYS A 98 -0.33 3.58 -12.32
N ILE A 99 0.56 3.24 -11.38
CA ILE A 99 0.99 1.86 -11.15
C ILE A 99 -0.20 1.00 -10.67
N LEU A 100 -1.02 1.53 -9.76
CA LEU A 100 -2.22 0.83 -9.28
C LEU A 100 -3.26 0.60 -10.39
N GLN A 101 -3.42 1.56 -11.30
CA GLN A 101 -4.29 1.42 -12.47
C GLN A 101 -3.74 0.35 -13.44
N GLU A 102 -2.43 0.29 -13.65
CA GLU A 102 -1.78 -0.68 -14.53
C GLU A 102 -1.90 -2.11 -13.98
N GLN A 103 -1.53 -2.29 -12.71
CA GLN A 103 -1.44 -3.59 -12.03
C GLN A 103 -2.80 -4.13 -11.56
N TYR A 104 -3.66 -3.28 -11.02
CA TYR A 104 -4.89 -3.69 -10.32
C TYR A 104 -6.18 -3.11 -10.90
N LYS A 105 -6.09 -2.31 -11.98
CA LYS A 105 -7.25 -1.65 -12.62
C LYS A 105 -8.06 -0.75 -11.66
N ILE A 106 -7.42 -0.28 -10.59
CA ILE A 106 -8.01 0.65 -9.65
C ILE A 106 -8.15 2.01 -10.31
N ASP A 107 -9.30 2.67 -10.12
CA ASP A 107 -9.55 4.02 -10.64
C ASP A 107 -8.48 5.01 -10.18
N LYS A 108 -7.70 5.49 -11.15
CA LYS A 108 -6.64 6.49 -10.95
C LYS A 108 -7.14 7.81 -10.36
N ASP A 109 -8.42 8.12 -10.52
CA ASP A 109 -9.01 9.40 -10.17
C ASP A 109 -9.55 9.46 -8.72
N ILE A 110 -9.50 8.35 -7.98
CA ILE A 110 -10.06 8.24 -6.61
C ILE A 110 -9.50 9.28 -5.62
N LEU A 111 -8.28 9.78 -5.84
CA LEU A 111 -7.63 10.80 -5.00
C LEU A 111 -7.65 12.21 -5.61
N LYS A 112 -8.35 12.44 -6.73
CA LYS A 112 -8.50 13.78 -7.31
C LYS A 112 -8.98 14.85 -6.32
N PRO A 113 -9.92 14.57 -5.39
CA PRO A 113 -10.33 15.58 -4.41
C PRO A 113 -9.17 16.12 -3.56
N TYR A 114 -8.18 15.28 -3.26
CA TYR A 114 -6.99 15.70 -2.51
C TYR A 114 -5.95 16.44 -3.37
N GLN A 115 -5.94 16.22 -4.69
CA GLN A 115 -5.00 16.86 -5.62
C GLN A 115 -5.49 18.25 -6.07
N ASN A 116 -6.80 18.38 -6.31
CA ASN A 116 -7.39 19.57 -6.91
C ASN A 116 -8.22 20.33 -5.88
N ASP A 117 -9.29 19.73 -5.37
CA ASP A 117 -10.26 20.43 -4.53
C ASP A 117 -9.62 20.93 -3.23
N LEU A 118 -8.79 20.10 -2.57
CA LEU A 118 -8.07 20.52 -1.37
C LEU A 118 -7.07 21.64 -1.66
N ARG A 119 -6.36 21.54 -2.79
CA ARG A 119 -5.40 22.56 -3.21
C ARG A 119 -6.12 23.88 -3.45
N GLU A 120 -7.20 23.88 -4.21
CA GLU A 120 -8.02 25.05 -4.51
C GLU A 120 -8.58 25.63 -3.22
N LEU A 121 -9.19 24.80 -2.37
CA LEU A 121 -9.74 25.21 -1.08
C LEU A 121 -8.71 25.95 -0.19
N ILE A 122 -7.44 25.56 -0.25
CA ILE A 122 -6.37 26.21 0.51
C ILE A 122 -5.81 27.44 -0.22
N THR A 123 -5.50 27.33 -1.51
CA THR A 123 -4.79 28.39 -2.25
C THR A 123 -5.68 29.55 -2.67
N GLU A 124 -6.98 29.31 -2.80
CA GLU A 124 -7.97 30.34 -3.13
C GLU A 124 -8.58 31.01 -1.89
N ASP A 125 -8.24 30.53 -0.69
CA ASP A 125 -8.66 31.15 0.56
C ASP A 125 -8.05 32.55 0.71
N GLU A 126 -8.87 33.52 1.15
CA GLU A 126 -8.41 34.90 1.28
C GLU A 126 -7.25 35.06 2.27
N ASN A 127 -7.21 34.28 3.34
CA ASN A 127 -6.14 34.35 4.33
C ASN A 127 -4.82 33.91 3.69
N PHE A 128 -4.86 32.82 2.91
CA PHE A 128 -3.72 32.34 2.14
C PHE A 128 -3.20 33.40 1.17
N ILE A 129 -4.08 34.01 0.37
CA ILE A 129 -3.69 35.04 -0.62
C ILE A 129 -3.08 36.28 0.06
N LYS A 130 -3.69 36.74 1.17
CA LYS A 130 -3.18 37.89 1.93
C LYS A 130 -1.80 37.62 2.52
N GLN A 131 -1.59 36.44 3.10
CA GLN A 131 -0.32 36.07 3.72
C GLN A 131 0.76 35.72 2.68
N PHE A 132 0.37 35.20 1.51
CA PHE A 132 1.28 34.95 0.39
C PHE A 132 1.95 36.24 -0.09
N LYS A 133 1.19 37.32 -0.20
CA LYS A 133 1.72 38.65 -0.58
C LYS A 133 2.66 39.24 0.47
N ASN A 134 2.39 39.00 1.75
CA ASN A 134 3.10 39.59 2.87
C ASN A 134 4.23 38.71 3.44
N ASP A 135 4.44 37.53 2.87
CA ASP A 135 5.43 36.52 3.29
C ASP A 135 5.38 36.16 4.79
N LYS A 136 4.17 36.11 5.34
CA LYS A 136 3.93 35.74 6.74
C LYS A 136 3.48 34.28 6.84
N PRO A 137 3.70 33.64 8.00
CA PRO A 137 3.07 32.35 8.29
C PRO A 137 1.57 32.41 8.08
N ILE A 138 1.00 31.31 7.58
CA ILE A 138 -0.42 31.23 7.29
C ILE A 138 -1.18 31.15 8.60
N GLU A 139 -2.13 32.03 8.81
CA GLU A 139 -3.11 31.93 9.89
C GLU A 139 -4.51 31.92 9.30
N PHE A 140 -5.14 30.75 9.29
CA PHE A 140 -6.52 30.60 8.86
C PHE A 140 -7.48 30.99 9.97
N ASN A 141 -8.55 31.69 9.58
CA ASN A 141 -9.67 31.97 10.47
C ASN A 141 -10.54 30.70 10.67
N ASP A 142 -11.47 30.77 11.62
CA ASP A 142 -12.32 29.62 11.96
C ASP A 142 -13.24 29.16 10.82
N SER A 143 -13.64 30.07 9.93
CA SER A 143 -14.45 29.73 8.75
C SER A 143 -13.68 28.84 7.77
N SER A 144 -12.43 29.23 7.46
CA SER A 144 -11.53 28.45 6.61
C SER A 144 -11.21 27.09 7.24
N LYS A 145 -10.91 27.06 8.54
CA LYS A 145 -10.66 25.81 9.29
C LYS A 145 -11.87 24.88 9.26
N ASN A 146 -13.08 25.41 9.45
CA ASN A 146 -14.32 24.63 9.35
C ASN A 146 -14.53 24.06 7.94
N SER A 147 -14.15 24.81 6.91
CA SER A 147 -14.23 24.36 5.52
C SER A 147 -13.27 23.20 5.25
N PHE A 148 -12.03 23.28 5.75
CA PHE A 148 -11.06 22.17 5.67
C PHE A 148 -11.56 20.93 6.42
N MET A 149 -12.18 21.12 7.58
CA MET A 149 -12.72 20.02 8.37
C MET A 149 -13.89 19.33 7.66
N LYS A 150 -14.79 20.09 7.01
CA LYS A 150 -15.86 19.53 6.16
C LYS A 150 -15.29 18.74 4.99
N PHE A 151 -14.28 19.28 4.31
CA PHE A 151 -13.58 18.56 3.24
C PHE A 151 -13.00 17.23 3.75
N GLN A 152 -12.32 17.24 4.90
CA GLN A 152 -11.79 16.02 5.52
C GLN A 152 -12.90 15.02 5.86
N GLN A 153 -14.03 15.47 6.41
CA GLN A 153 -15.15 14.58 6.73
C GLN A 153 -15.72 13.88 5.49
N GLN A 154 -15.85 14.61 4.37
CA GLN A 154 -16.37 14.07 3.12
C GLN A 154 -15.39 13.09 2.46
N ASN A 155 -14.09 13.39 2.48
CA ASN A 155 -13.11 12.73 1.64
C ASN A 155 -12.17 11.75 2.36
N ASN A 156 -12.12 11.74 3.70
CA ASN A 156 -11.20 10.86 4.46
C ASN A 156 -11.47 9.36 4.24
N SER A 157 -12.67 8.99 3.78
CA SER A 157 -12.99 7.61 3.41
C SER A 157 -12.28 7.14 2.15
N LEU A 158 -11.83 8.04 1.26
CA LEU A 158 -11.21 7.70 -0.03
C LEU A 158 -9.94 6.87 0.13
N PHE A 159 -9.08 7.22 1.10
CA PHE A 159 -7.88 6.43 1.40
C PHE A 159 -8.21 5.02 1.89
N ASN A 160 -9.25 4.87 2.72
CA ASN A 160 -9.68 3.56 3.20
C ASN A 160 -10.26 2.73 2.05
N LYS A 161 -11.06 3.34 1.17
CA LYS A 161 -11.58 2.69 -0.04
C LYS A 161 -10.45 2.22 -0.95
N LEU A 162 -9.42 3.06 -1.16
CA LEU A 162 -8.24 2.69 -1.95
C LEU A 162 -7.49 1.49 -1.35
N ILE A 163 -7.28 1.47 -0.02
CA ILE A 163 -6.66 0.34 0.67
C ILE A 163 -7.48 -0.94 0.48
N ILE A 164 -8.81 -0.87 0.60
CA ILE A 164 -9.70 -2.02 0.36
C ILE A 164 -9.57 -2.50 -1.09
N SER A 165 -9.60 -1.59 -2.07
CA SER A 165 -9.45 -1.93 -3.48
C SER A 165 -8.13 -2.63 -3.79
N ILE A 166 -7.01 -2.20 -3.17
CA ILE A 166 -5.71 -2.88 -3.32
C ILE A 166 -5.74 -4.27 -2.69
N ASN A 167 -6.33 -4.39 -1.51
CA ASN A 167 -6.42 -5.67 -0.80
C ASN A 167 -7.27 -6.69 -1.56
N GLU A 168 -8.38 -6.26 -2.16
CA GLU A 168 -9.33 -7.09 -2.91
C GLU A 168 -8.91 -7.39 -4.36
N ALA A 169 -7.94 -6.64 -4.91
CA ALA A 169 -7.48 -6.85 -6.29
C ALA A 169 -6.94 -8.28 -6.54
N LYS A 170 -7.23 -8.86 -7.70
CA LYS A 170 -6.89 -10.27 -8.04
C LYS A 170 -5.46 -10.45 -8.57
#